data_AF-A0AAD4C6K3-F1
#
_entry.id   AF-A0AAD4C6K3-F1
#
_cell.length_a   1.000
_cell.length_b   1.000
_cell.length_c   1.000
_cell.angle_alpha   90.00
_cell.angle_beta   90.00
_cell.angle_gamma   90.00
#
_symmetry.space_group_name_H-M   'P 1'
#
loop_
_entity.id
_entity.type
_entity.pdbx_description
1 polymer ?
#
loop_
_entity_poly.entity_id
_entity_poly.type
_entity_poly.pdbx_seq_one_letter_code
_entity_poly.pdbx_strand_id
1 'polypeptide(L)'
;MQSLGDPENNIPRSGLYENKIIQKAINISFYKNKRDEGVLYPEYFQPFPMAGVALILTVVEACIDEWSSGDRNNIPFNEPTFRPVYQNHLNQLRKFAALTKDHEIMPKLLSHLDNNGR
;
A
#
# COMPACT_ATOMS: atom_id res chain seq x y z
N MET A 1 18.22 3.10 18.51
CA MET A 1 16.92 3.08 17.78
C MET A 1 16.30 1.70 18.00
N GLN A 2 15.34 1.60 18.92
CA GLN A 2 14.79 0.33 19.41
C GLN A 2 13.95 -0.36 18.33
N SER A 3 13.88 -1.70 18.35
CA SER A 3 13.28 -2.50 17.26
C SER A 3 11.76 -2.42 17.22
N LEU A 4 11.17 -2.22 16.03
CA LEU A 4 9.71 -2.26 15.76
C LEU A 4 9.23 -3.64 15.27
N GLY A 5 10.13 -4.63 15.15
CA GLY A 5 9.72 -6.02 14.95
C GLY A 5 9.22 -6.62 16.27
N ASP A 6 8.56 -7.77 16.21
CA ASP A 6 8.18 -8.52 17.41
C ASP A 6 9.28 -9.57 17.72
N PRO A 7 10.20 -9.27 18.65
CA PRO A 7 11.28 -10.19 19.00
C PRO A 7 10.78 -11.40 19.78
N GLU A 8 9.62 -11.32 20.46
CA GLU A 8 9.06 -12.45 21.22
C GLU A 8 8.53 -13.52 20.26
N ASN A 9 7.95 -13.10 19.14
CA ASN A 9 7.41 -14.00 18.12
C ASN A 9 8.37 -14.26 16.94
N ASN A 10 9.63 -13.82 17.02
CA ASN A 10 10.66 -13.96 15.99
C ASN A 10 10.20 -13.47 14.59
N ILE A 11 9.38 -12.40 14.57
CA ILE A 11 8.86 -11.84 13.33
C ILE A 11 9.90 -10.86 12.80
N PRO A 12 10.58 -11.16 11.66
CA PRO A 12 11.55 -10.24 11.09
C PRO A 12 10.86 -8.94 10.69
N ARG A 13 11.60 -7.83 10.73
CA ARG A 13 11.10 -6.55 10.22
C ARG A 13 10.75 -6.71 8.75
N SER A 14 9.51 -6.39 8.40
CA SER A 14 9.15 -6.14 7.00
C SER A 14 9.77 -4.82 6.55
N GLY A 15 10.19 -4.72 5.29
CA GLY A 15 10.67 -3.49 4.71
C GLY A 15 9.59 -2.40 4.73
N LEU A 16 9.99 -1.15 4.50
CA LEU A 16 9.04 -0.05 4.35
C LEU A 16 8.07 -0.38 3.19
N TYR A 17 6.77 -0.28 3.46
CA TYR A 17 5.67 -0.65 2.54
C TYR A 17 5.49 -2.16 2.27
N GLU A 18 6.10 -3.04 3.06
CA GLU A 18 5.96 -4.50 2.91
C GLU A 18 5.06 -5.14 3.97
N ASN A 19 4.31 -4.34 4.74
CA ASN A 19 3.37 -4.90 5.71
C ASN A 19 2.28 -5.72 4.98
N LYS A 20 1.96 -6.91 5.51
CA LYS A 20 0.97 -7.84 4.94
C LYS A 20 -0.39 -7.22 4.67
N ILE A 21 -0.78 -6.17 5.41
CA ILE A 21 -2.04 -5.45 5.17
C ILE A 21 -2.09 -4.82 3.78
N ILE A 22 -0.95 -4.35 3.26
CA ILE A 22 -0.85 -3.70 1.94
C ILE A 22 -1.13 -4.74 0.85
N GLN A 23 -0.44 -5.89 0.86
CA GLN A 23 -0.70 -6.97 -0.09
C GLN A 23 -2.14 -7.47 0.02
N LYS A 24 -2.64 -7.67 1.24
CA LYS A 24 -4.01 -8.15 1.45
C LYS A 24 -5.05 -7.18 0.89
N ALA A 25 -4.86 -5.88 1.11
CA ALA A 25 -5.75 -4.86 0.56
C ALA A 25 -5.67 -4.81 -0.98
N ILE A 26 -4.47 -4.88 -1.56
CA ILE A 26 -4.28 -4.96 -3.02
C ILE A 26 -5.02 -6.17 -3.60
N ASN A 27 -4.86 -7.35 -2.99
CA ASN A 27 -5.50 -8.57 -3.49
C ASN A 27 -7.03 -8.47 -3.42
N ILE A 28 -7.57 -7.89 -2.35
CA ILE A 28 -9.02 -7.69 -2.22
C ILE A 28 -9.55 -6.66 -3.21
N SER A 29 -8.78 -5.61 -3.50
CA SER A 29 -9.21 -4.48 -4.33
C SER A 29 -9.02 -4.69 -5.83
N PHE A 30 -7.98 -5.41 -6.26
CA PHE A 30 -7.58 -5.45 -7.68
C PHE A 30 -7.41 -6.85 -8.26
N TYR A 31 -7.38 -7.90 -7.42
CA TYR A 31 -7.02 -9.26 -7.86
C TYR A 31 -7.87 -10.39 -7.25
N LYS A 32 -9.00 -10.07 -6.62
CA LYS A 32 -9.82 -11.06 -5.92
C LYS A 32 -10.50 -12.01 -6.89
N ASN A 33 -10.89 -11.52 -8.07
CA ASN A 33 -11.60 -12.30 -9.09
C ASN A 33 -11.00 -12.07 -10.48
N LYS A 34 -11.33 -13.00 -11.41
CA LYS A 34 -10.93 -12.92 -12.83
C LYS A 34 -11.45 -11.69 -13.58
N ARG A 35 -12.35 -10.92 -12.98
CA ARG A 35 -12.97 -9.73 -13.56
C ARG A 35 -12.49 -8.44 -12.93
N ASP A 36 -11.59 -8.52 -11.95
CA ASP A 36 -11.05 -7.34 -11.31
C ASP A 36 -10.01 -6.69 -12.24
N GLU A 37 -9.81 -5.39 -12.08
CA GLU A 37 -9.06 -4.55 -13.01
C GLU A 37 -7.59 -4.99 -13.15
N GLY A 38 -6.98 -5.44 -12.06
CA GLY A 38 -5.61 -5.96 -12.07
C GLY A 38 -5.45 -7.25 -12.87
N VAL A 39 -6.54 -7.99 -13.08
CA VAL A 39 -6.56 -9.20 -13.92
C VAL A 39 -6.94 -8.88 -15.37
N LEU A 40 -7.89 -7.97 -15.57
CA LEU A 40 -8.39 -7.62 -16.90
C LEU A 40 -7.43 -6.73 -17.71
N TYR A 41 -6.66 -5.88 -17.02
CA TYR A 41 -5.81 -4.88 -17.66
C TYR A 41 -4.34 -4.97 -17.20
N PRO A 42 -3.67 -6.10 -17.43
CA PRO A 42 -2.29 -6.31 -16.97
C PRO A 42 -1.32 -5.22 -17.47
N GLU A 43 -1.58 -4.59 -18.62
CA GLU A 43 -0.77 -3.50 -19.17
C GLU A 43 -0.66 -2.26 -18.25
N TYR A 44 -1.62 -2.06 -17.34
CA TYR A 44 -1.58 -0.97 -16.35
C TYR A 44 -1.20 -1.45 -14.95
N PHE A 45 -1.22 -2.76 -14.71
CA PHE A 45 -1.05 -3.37 -13.39
C PHE A 45 0.21 -4.24 -13.24
N GLN A 46 1.02 -4.40 -14.29
CA GLN A 46 2.24 -5.23 -14.27
C GLN A 46 3.49 -4.43 -14.71
N PRO A 47 4.41 -4.10 -13.77
CA PRO A 47 4.32 -4.31 -12.32
C PRO A 47 3.24 -3.42 -11.69
N PHE A 48 2.85 -3.73 -10.44
CA PHE A 48 1.75 -3.02 -9.78
C PHE A 48 2.01 -1.51 -9.73
N PRO A 49 1.03 -0.65 -10.02
CA PRO A 49 1.28 0.77 -10.17
C PRO A 49 1.56 1.41 -8.82
N MET A 50 2.59 2.27 -8.75
CA MET A 50 2.87 3.10 -7.57
C MET A 50 1.64 3.92 -7.15
N ALA A 51 0.84 4.37 -8.12
CA ALA A 51 -0.43 5.06 -7.88
C ALA A 51 -1.44 4.17 -7.12
N GLY A 52 -1.46 2.86 -7.40
CA GLY A 52 -2.27 1.89 -6.67
C GLY A 52 -1.77 1.70 -5.23
N VAL A 53 -0.46 1.67 -5.02
CA VAL A 53 0.13 1.60 -3.66
C VAL A 53 -0.27 2.83 -2.86
N ALA A 54 -0.16 4.04 -3.42
CA ALA A 54 -0.59 5.28 -2.78
C ALA A 54 -2.07 5.24 -2.40
N LEU A 55 -2.93 4.69 -3.27
CA LEU A 55 -4.36 4.55 -2.99
C LEU A 55 -4.61 3.61 -1.80
N ILE A 56 -3.94 2.46 -1.76
CA ILE A 56 -4.07 1.51 -0.66
C ILE A 56 -3.57 2.09 0.66
N LEU A 57 -2.45 2.83 0.66
CA LEU A 57 -1.97 3.53 1.86
C LEU A 57 -2.97 4.58 2.34
N THR A 58 -3.63 5.27 1.41
CA THR A 58 -4.69 6.24 1.72
C THR A 58 -5.90 5.56 2.36
N VAL A 59 -6.30 4.39 1.86
CA VAL A 59 -7.37 3.58 2.47
C VAL A 59 -6.98 3.12 3.87
N VAL A 60 -5.73 2.67 4.07
CA VAL A 60 -5.24 2.27 5.39
C VAL A 60 -5.25 3.44 6.36
N GLU A 61 -4.79 4.63 5.95
CA GLU A 61 -4.84 5.85 6.77
C GLU A 61 -6.28 6.23 7.10
N ALA A 62 -7.19 6.21 6.13
CA ALA A 62 -8.61 6.46 6.36
C ALA A 62 -9.21 5.49 7.41
N CYS A 63 -8.89 4.19 7.31
CA CYS A 63 -9.34 3.20 8.27
C CYS A 63 -8.75 3.42 9.67
N ILE A 64 -7.54 3.96 9.79
CA ILE A 64 -6.94 4.31 11.08
C ILE A 64 -7.67 5.55 11.64
N ASP A 65 -7.91 6.55 10.81
CA ASP A 65 -8.58 7.80 11.19
C ASP A 65 -10.02 7.57 11.68
N GLU A 66 -10.73 6.57 11.13
CA GLU A 66 -12.05 6.15 11.63
C GLU A 66 -12.04 5.85 13.14
N TRP A 67 -10.91 5.37 13.68
CA TRP A 67 -10.77 4.99 15.10
C TRP A 67 -10.01 6.01 15.94
N SER A 68 -9.63 7.16 15.37
CA SER A 68 -8.77 8.15 16.03
C SER A 68 -9.32 8.71 17.35
N SER A 69 -10.66 8.75 17.52
CA SER A 69 -11.33 9.21 18.74
C SER A 69 -11.51 8.14 19.82
N GLY A 70 -11.08 6.89 19.58
CA GLY A 70 -11.36 5.74 20.44
C GLY A 70 -12.68 5.02 20.11
N ASP A 71 -13.65 5.73 19.54
CA ASP A 71 -14.85 5.17 18.90
C ASP A 71 -14.73 5.19 17.38
N ARG A 72 -15.36 4.22 16.71
CA ARG A 72 -15.40 4.16 15.24
C ARG A 72 -16.37 5.21 14.69
N ASN A 73 -15.83 6.17 13.95
CA ASN A 73 -16.60 7.12 13.15
C ASN A 73 -16.72 6.63 11.72
N ASN A 74 -17.93 6.69 11.16
CA ASN A 74 -18.15 6.37 9.75
C ASN A 74 -17.72 7.56 8.87
N ILE A 75 -16.45 7.58 8.46
CA ILE A 75 -15.90 8.61 7.58
C ILE A 75 -16.02 8.11 6.14
N PRO A 76 -16.80 8.75 5.26
CA PRO A 76 -16.93 8.31 3.88
C PRO A 76 -15.60 8.45 3.15
N PHE A 77 -15.11 7.34 2.60
CA PHE A 77 -13.93 7.36 1.72
C PHE A 77 -14.30 7.97 0.37
N ASN A 78 -13.96 9.24 0.17
CA ASN A 78 -14.25 9.97 -1.07
C ASN A 78 -13.06 10.85 -1.49
N GLU A 79 -13.05 11.20 -2.78
CA GLU A 79 -11.95 11.95 -3.37
C GLU A 79 -11.75 13.34 -2.73
N PRO A 80 -12.76 14.21 -2.55
CA PRO A 80 -12.55 15.52 -1.95
C PRO A 80 -11.84 15.48 -0.59
N THR A 81 -12.20 14.52 0.26
CA THR A 81 -11.62 14.37 1.60
C THR A 81 -10.20 13.79 1.54
N PHE A 82 -9.98 12.73 0.75
CA PHE A 82 -8.73 11.95 0.80
C PHE A 82 -7.72 12.30 -0.29
N ARG A 83 -8.05 13.17 -1.25
CA ARG A 83 -7.12 13.64 -2.29
C ARG A 83 -5.80 14.20 -1.70
N PRO A 84 -5.82 15.04 -0.63
CA PRO A 84 -4.57 15.53 -0.04
C PRO A 84 -3.71 14.40 0.56
N VAL A 85 -4.35 13.43 1.23
CA VAL A 85 -3.68 12.26 1.82
C VAL A 85 -3.05 11.39 0.74
N TYR A 86 -3.80 11.12 -0.33
CA TYR A 86 -3.31 10.40 -1.51
C TYR A 86 -2.10 11.07 -2.14
N GLN A 87 -2.16 12.38 -2.37
CA GLN A 87 -1.04 13.12 -2.95
C GLN A 87 0.19 13.10 -2.03
N ASN A 88 -0.01 13.15 -0.71
CA ASN A 88 1.05 13.03 0.26
C ASN A 88 1.74 11.65 0.18
N HIS A 89 0.98 10.55 0.19
CA HIS A 89 1.52 9.19 0.03
C HIS A 89 2.26 9.02 -1.28
N LEU A 90 1.69 9.51 -2.39
CA LEU A 90 2.33 9.41 -3.71
C LEU A 90 3.66 10.19 -3.74
N ASN A 91 3.70 11.37 -3.13
CA ASN A 91 4.94 12.16 -3.02
C ASN A 91 5.99 11.47 -2.13
N GLN A 92 5.57 10.83 -1.03
CA GLN A 92 6.48 10.06 -0.18
C GLN A 92 7.04 8.84 -0.91
N LEU A 93 6.21 8.09 -1.64
CA LEU A 93 6.65 6.96 -2.47
C LEU A 93 7.66 7.39 -3.54
N ARG A 94 7.42 8.54 -4.21
CA ARG A 94 8.37 9.12 -5.18
C ARG A 94 9.70 9.51 -4.53
N LYS A 95 9.67 10.15 -3.36
CA LYS A 95 10.89 10.49 -2.61
C LYS A 95 11.65 9.23 -2.20
N PHE A 96 10.95 8.23 -1.69
CA PHE A 96 11.54 6.95 -1.31
C PHE A 96 12.19 6.25 -2.52
N ALA A 97 11.50 6.22 -3.67
CA ALA A 97 12.05 5.67 -4.91
C ALA A 97 13.31 6.41 -5.37
N ALA A 98 13.35 7.74 -5.23
CA ALA A 98 14.53 8.54 -5.56
C ALA A 98 15.70 8.26 -4.62
N LEU A 99 15.45 8.17 -3.30
CA LEU A 99 16.47 7.91 -2.29
C LEU A 99 17.03 6.48 -2.33
N THR A 100 16.25 5.53 -2.87
CA THR A 100 16.62 4.11 -2.92
C THR A 100 16.92 3.63 -4.33
N LYS A 101 17.12 4.56 -5.28
CA LYS A 101 17.30 4.26 -6.70
C LYS A 101 18.40 3.24 -6.94
N ASP A 102 19.55 3.42 -6.28
CA ASP A 102 20.73 2.56 -6.47
C ASP A 102 20.54 1.12 -5.95
N HIS A 103 19.51 0.90 -5.15
CA HIS A 103 19.16 -0.42 -4.62
C HIS A 103 17.97 -1.07 -5.36
N GLU A 104 17.34 -0.32 -6.27
CA GLU A 104 16.16 -0.73 -7.03
C GLU A 104 15.02 -1.25 -6.14
N ILE A 105 14.87 -0.68 -4.93
CA ILE A 105 13.89 -1.16 -3.95
C ILE A 105 12.47 -0.97 -4.47
N MET A 106 12.15 0.21 -5.02
CA MET A 106 10.80 0.49 -5.52
C MET A 106 10.40 -0.44 -6.68
N PRO A 107 11.20 -0.62 -7.76
CA PRO A 107 10.88 -1.60 -8.80
C PRO A 107 10.65 -3.01 -8.25
N LYS A 108 11.51 -3.48 -7.34
CA LYS A 108 11.38 -4.82 -6.72
C LYS A 108 10.09 -4.95 -5.92
N LEU A 109 9.74 -3.92 -5.14
CA LEU A 109 8.49 -3.86 -4.38
C LEU A 109 7.27 -3.97 -5.30
N LEU A 110 7.20 -3.14 -6.36
CA LEU A 110 6.05 -3.13 -7.27
C LEU A 110 5.88 -4.45 -8.01
N SER A 111 6.98 -5.07 -8.45
CA SER A 111 6.95 -6.40 -9.05
C SER A 111 6.54 -7.48 -8.04
N HIS A 112 6.99 -7.38 -6.79
CA HIS A 112 6.58 -8.31 -5.73
C HIS A 112 5.07 -8.21 -5.43
N LEU A 113 4.51 -7.00 -5.40
CA LEU A 113 3.08 -6.80 -5.16
C LEU A 113 2.20 -7.40 -6.27
N ASP A 114 2.61 -7.26 -7.53
CA ASP A 114 1.94 -7.88 -8.70
C ASP A 114 2.07 -9.41 -8.69
N ASN A 115 3.28 -9.93 -8.46
CA ASN A 115 3.53 -11.37 -8.45
C ASN A 115 2.73 -12.12 -7.37
N ASN A 116 2.44 -11.46 -6.24
CA ASN A 116 1.64 -12.02 -5.15
C ASN A 116 0.15 -11.63 -5.24
N GLY A 117 -0.27 -10.96 -6.31
CA GLY A 117 -1.67 -10.67 -6.63
C GLY A 117 -2.43 -11.86 -7.21
N ARG A 118 -2.11 -13.10 -6.82
CA ARG A 118 -2.68 -14.32 -7.40
C ARG A 118 -3.09 -15.34 -6.35
#